data_AF-A0A9Q8V676-F1
#
_entry.id   AF-A0A9Q8V676-F1
#
_cell.length_a   1.000
_cell.length_b   1.000
_cell.length_c   1.000
_cell.angle_alpha   90.00
_cell.angle_beta   90.00
_cell.angle_gamma   90.00
#
_symmetry.space_group_name_H-M   'P 1'
#
loop_
_entity.id
_entity.type
_entity.pdbx_description
1 polymer ?
#
loop_
_entity_poly.entity_id
_entity_poly.type
_entity_poly.pdbx_seq_one_letter_code
_entity_poly.pdbx_strand_id
1 'polypeptide(L)'
;MPRPPCRIPLLRPVRPGARWATAAARAARAAGYSSRSSGIATPPPPYPLRAGAAATTTEAAEAAADAAAANNPSRTLLTLAIETSCDDTAVAVLSRCRATGRASLLFNERISSDNRAFRGVNPAVAVQGHNASLGPLVRRALATLPDAAADDDYSSSTTTAAAAAATTTSEGSSATSRSSRTLNVGGRQKALPDFVSVTRGPGIMANLAVGLNVAKGLAVAWDVPLLAVHHMQAHALTPRLVDALGMDMDMGMDKDTATRGHGNNTIGSAAAASPDFPFLSLLVSGGHTQLVHSASLTDHRIVATTGDIAIGNLLDQTARVILPEDVLEASPDVMYGRVLDAFAFPPCPPPPPPPGPTSPPRPFAASAASAASEAAAASEAAAATPGATHDDGVAAQHEAFFRPATSRADEIADVPSGYPWTVPLPFRNSRRLAYSFSSIHAHVHRLAAERGPHMDLAERRALARHTLRAAFQHLASRLVLALEDRPELLPLLNARGTKAAPLSSATPAASPTTTLVVAGGVASNRFLAHVLRTTLAARGFPGVRLVAPPVALCTDNAAMVAWTAMEMYEAGWRSDLSACPIGKWPMDPSVGLGILGVDGWLRDGAAA
;
A
#
# COMPACT_ATOMS: atom_id res chain seq x y z
N MET A 1 -4.67 34.06 56.63
CA MET A 1 -4.04 35.13 55.83
C MET A 1 -2.90 34.56 54.98
N PRO A 2 -3.16 34.11 53.74
CA PRO A 2 -2.13 33.76 52.78
C PRO A 2 -1.93 34.84 51.71
N ARG A 3 -0.68 35.00 51.25
CA ARG A 3 -0.20 36.03 50.30
C ARG A 3 -0.88 35.95 48.92
N PRO A 4 -1.02 37.06 48.17
CA PRO A 4 -1.64 37.06 46.85
C PRO A 4 -0.69 36.53 45.76
N PRO A 5 -1.22 35.97 44.65
CA PRO A 5 -0.41 35.40 43.57
C PRO A 5 0.20 36.47 42.65
N CYS A 6 1.40 36.17 42.14
CA CYS A 6 2.15 36.96 41.18
C CYS A 6 1.38 37.20 39.87
N ARG A 7 1.34 38.45 39.41
CA ARG A 7 0.82 38.85 38.10
C ARG A 7 1.81 38.48 37.00
N ILE A 8 1.40 37.59 36.10
CA ILE A 8 2.05 37.37 34.79
C ILE A 8 1.55 38.48 33.84
N PRO A 9 2.42 39.26 33.16
CA PRO A 9 1.96 40.28 32.23
C PRO A 9 1.47 39.67 30.91
N LEU A 10 0.23 40.00 30.55
CA LEU A 10 -0.40 39.75 29.26
C LEU A 10 0.39 40.44 28.14
N LEU A 11 0.91 39.67 27.18
CA LEU A 11 1.45 40.18 25.92
C LEU A 11 0.30 40.69 25.04
N ARG A 12 0.38 41.98 24.65
CA ARG A 12 -0.52 42.62 23.68
C ARG A 12 -0.22 42.14 22.24
N PRO A 13 -1.22 42.13 21.35
CA PRO A 13 -1.06 41.68 19.97
C PRO A 13 -0.28 42.70 19.13
N VAL A 14 0.73 42.23 18.39
CA VAL A 14 1.52 43.04 17.45
C VAL A 14 0.92 42.89 16.05
N ARG A 15 0.56 44.03 15.42
CA ARG A 15 0.13 44.12 14.01
C ARG A 15 1.33 43.94 13.06
N PRO A 16 1.14 43.38 11.86
CA PRO A 16 2.23 43.08 10.94
C PRO A 16 2.69 44.36 10.21
N GLY A 17 3.98 44.66 10.30
CA GLY A 17 4.63 45.77 9.61
C GLY A 17 6.08 45.42 9.27
N ALA A 18 6.40 45.51 7.98
CA ALA A 18 7.64 45.12 7.33
C ALA A 18 8.93 45.55 8.07
N ARG A 19 9.85 44.59 8.31
CA ARG A 19 11.30 44.80 8.56
C ARG A 19 12.02 43.45 8.75
N TRP A 20 12.27 42.72 7.66
CA TRP A 20 13.12 41.51 7.64
C TRP A 20 14.17 41.54 6.50
N ALA A 21 14.59 42.73 6.07
CA ALA A 21 15.50 42.90 4.93
C ALA A 21 16.91 43.45 5.27
N THR A 22 17.25 43.68 6.53
CA THR A 22 18.51 44.39 6.88
C THR A 22 19.42 43.69 7.90
N ALA A 23 19.13 42.44 8.28
CA ALA A 23 20.04 41.63 9.10
C ALA A 23 20.91 40.65 8.27
N ALA A 24 20.47 40.24 7.09
CA ALA A 24 21.21 39.31 6.21
C ALA A 24 22.38 39.98 5.44
N ALA A 25 22.36 41.31 5.29
CA ALA A 25 23.35 42.03 4.47
C ALA A 25 24.67 42.35 5.19
N ARG A 26 24.78 42.12 6.51
CA ARG A 26 26.02 42.37 7.28
C ARG A 26 26.90 41.12 7.48
N ALA A 27 26.36 39.91 7.30
CA ALA A 27 27.14 38.67 7.37
C ALA A 27 27.86 38.33 6.05
N ALA A 28 27.38 38.84 4.91
CA ALA A 28 27.92 38.55 3.58
C ALA A 28 29.17 39.38 3.18
N ARG A 29 29.65 40.28 4.05
CA ARG A 29 30.83 41.15 3.76
C ARG A 29 32.13 40.70 4.43
N ALA A 30 32.12 39.60 5.18
CA ALA A 30 33.32 39.02 5.81
C ALA A 30 33.90 37.82 5.05
N ALA A 31 33.22 37.33 4.01
CA ALA A 31 33.72 36.28 3.13
C ALA A 31 33.97 36.88 1.74
N GLY A 32 35.20 37.32 1.49
CA GLY A 32 35.60 37.92 0.22
C GLY A 32 35.42 36.93 -0.95
N TYR A 33 34.44 37.19 -1.80
CA TYR A 33 34.36 36.62 -3.15
C TYR A 33 34.05 37.74 -4.15
N SER A 34 35.06 38.02 -4.99
CA SER A 34 34.99 38.90 -6.15
C SER A 34 34.48 38.11 -7.35
N SER A 35 33.56 38.69 -8.11
CA SER A 35 33.01 38.16 -9.35
C SER A 35 34.00 38.31 -10.50
N ARG A 36 34.42 37.20 -11.13
CA ARG A 36 34.90 37.19 -12.52
C ARG A 36 34.43 35.93 -13.25
N SER A 37 34.09 36.15 -14.52
CA SER A 37 33.60 35.23 -15.53
C SER A 37 34.66 34.24 -16.06
N SER A 38 34.16 33.19 -16.73
CA SER A 38 34.79 32.26 -17.69
C SER A 38 35.47 30.99 -17.15
N GLY A 39 35.13 29.86 -17.78
CA GLY A 39 35.88 28.59 -17.72
C GLY A 39 35.05 27.39 -17.25
N ILE A 40 34.71 26.50 -18.19
CA ILE A 40 34.30 25.11 -17.88
C ILE A 40 35.49 24.44 -17.17
N ALA A 41 35.31 24.06 -15.90
CA ALA A 41 36.32 23.33 -15.13
C ALA A 41 35.85 21.88 -14.93
N THR A 42 36.69 20.94 -15.37
CA THR A 42 36.60 19.50 -15.10
C THR A 42 36.57 19.19 -13.60
N PRO A 43 35.87 18.13 -13.15
CA PRO A 43 35.87 17.74 -11.74
C PRO A 43 37.27 17.30 -11.28
N PRO A 44 37.61 17.50 -9.99
CA PRO A 44 38.90 17.08 -9.45
C PRO A 44 39.04 15.55 -9.44
N PRO A 45 40.27 15.00 -9.52
CA PRO A 45 40.48 13.56 -9.45
C PRO A 45 40.04 13.00 -8.08
N PRO A 46 39.56 11.76 -8.02
CA PRO A 46 39.18 11.14 -6.76
C PRO A 46 40.39 11.02 -5.83
N TYR A 47 40.17 11.34 -4.54
CA TYR A 47 41.11 11.01 -3.47
C TYR A 47 41.42 9.50 -3.48
N PRO A 48 42.66 9.08 -3.19
CA PRO A 48 43.00 7.67 -3.17
C PRO A 48 42.17 6.94 -2.11
N LEU A 49 41.42 5.94 -2.58
CA LEU A 49 40.73 4.95 -1.75
C LEU A 49 41.74 4.36 -0.76
N ARG A 50 41.45 4.50 0.54
CA ARG A 50 42.16 3.77 1.57
C ARG A 50 41.78 2.30 1.40
N ALA A 51 42.75 1.46 1.04
CA ALA A 51 42.56 0.03 0.90
C ALA A 51 41.88 -0.53 2.17
N GLY A 52 40.71 -1.14 1.99
CA GLY A 52 39.99 -1.83 3.05
C GLY A 52 40.82 -3.00 3.57
N ALA A 53 40.85 -3.17 4.89
CA ALA A 53 41.43 -4.34 5.52
C ALA A 53 40.71 -5.60 4.98
N ALA A 54 41.49 -6.60 4.56
CA ALA A 54 40.93 -7.89 4.13
C ALA A 54 40.13 -8.51 5.28
N ALA A 55 38.90 -8.95 4.98
CA ALA A 55 38.08 -9.72 5.90
C ALA A 55 38.88 -10.91 6.43
N THR A 56 38.82 -11.15 7.74
CA THR A 56 39.50 -12.29 8.36
C THR A 56 38.88 -13.59 7.84
N THR A 57 39.66 -14.67 7.80
CA THR A 57 39.20 -15.98 7.30
C THR A 57 37.96 -16.52 8.01
N THR A 58 37.69 -16.04 9.23
CA THR A 58 36.50 -16.36 10.03
C THR A 58 35.24 -15.66 9.52
N GLU A 59 35.30 -14.36 9.20
CA GLU A 59 34.16 -13.58 8.68
C GLU A 59 33.71 -14.08 7.30
N ALA A 60 34.67 -14.46 6.45
CA ALA A 60 34.37 -15.06 5.15
C ALA A 60 33.72 -16.46 5.29
N ALA A 61 34.13 -17.23 6.30
CA ALA A 61 33.56 -18.56 6.58
C ALA A 61 32.15 -18.47 7.17
N GLU A 62 31.88 -17.48 8.04
CA GLU A 62 30.54 -17.21 8.57
C GLU A 62 29.59 -16.70 7.48
N ALA A 63 30.04 -15.79 6.61
CA ALA A 63 29.28 -15.33 5.45
C ALA A 63 28.96 -16.47 4.47
N ALA A 64 29.93 -17.38 4.22
CA ALA A 64 29.72 -18.55 3.38
C ALA A 64 28.76 -19.57 4.03
N ALA A 65 28.83 -19.75 5.35
CA ALA A 65 27.93 -20.62 6.10
C ALA A 65 26.51 -20.04 6.21
N ASP A 66 26.35 -18.71 6.21
CA ASP A 66 25.06 -18.02 6.12
C ASP A 66 24.47 -18.09 4.70
N ALA A 67 25.30 -17.98 3.66
CA ALA A 67 24.88 -18.23 2.28
C ALA A 67 24.46 -19.70 2.05
N ALA A 68 25.18 -20.65 2.65
CA ALA A 68 24.83 -22.07 2.60
C ALA A 68 23.57 -22.41 3.41
N ALA A 69 23.38 -21.79 4.58
CA ALA A 69 22.17 -21.93 5.41
C ALA A 69 20.96 -21.19 4.81
N ALA A 70 21.17 -20.11 4.06
CA ALA A 70 20.14 -19.49 3.24
C ALA A 70 19.63 -20.51 2.19
N ASN A 71 20.50 -21.31 1.58
CA ASN A 71 20.12 -22.26 0.54
C ASN A 71 19.49 -23.58 1.03
N ASN A 72 19.18 -23.75 2.31
CA ASN A 72 18.48 -24.95 2.79
C ASN A 72 16.97 -24.88 2.49
N PRO A 73 16.41 -25.73 1.61
CA PRO A 73 15.00 -25.67 1.22
C PRO A 73 14.04 -26.00 2.37
N SER A 74 14.46 -26.74 3.41
CA SER A 74 13.60 -27.05 4.56
C SER A 74 13.48 -25.91 5.58
N ARG A 75 14.24 -24.82 5.39
CA ARG A 75 14.32 -23.72 6.36
C ARG A 75 13.17 -22.73 6.19
N THR A 76 12.53 -22.40 7.31
CA THR A 76 11.57 -21.30 7.37
C THR A 76 12.33 -19.98 7.55
N LEU A 77 12.05 -19.00 6.69
CA LEU A 77 12.51 -17.63 6.87
C LEU A 77 11.58 -16.89 7.82
N LEU A 78 12.14 -16.05 8.68
CA LEU A 78 11.42 -15.22 9.64
C LEU A 78 11.92 -13.78 9.59
N THR A 79 11.02 -12.81 9.49
CA THR A 79 11.38 -11.38 9.56
C THR A 79 10.43 -10.60 10.45
N LEU A 80 10.97 -9.55 11.08
CA LEU A 80 10.21 -8.46 11.68
C LEU A 80 10.29 -7.25 10.75
N ALA A 81 9.13 -6.69 10.40
CA ALA A 81 9.01 -5.57 9.48
C ALA A 81 8.43 -4.33 10.16
N ILE A 82 8.86 -3.15 9.71
CA ILE A 82 8.40 -1.84 10.20
C ILE A 82 7.95 -0.96 9.03
N GLU A 83 6.77 -0.35 9.14
CA GLU A 83 6.25 0.65 8.20
C GLU A 83 5.95 1.96 8.93
N THR A 84 6.59 3.05 8.50
CA THR A 84 6.43 4.41 9.07
C THR A 84 6.57 5.50 7.99
N SER A 85 6.06 5.27 6.78
CA SER A 85 6.22 6.21 5.66
C SER A 85 5.22 7.38 5.68
N CYS A 86 3.99 7.10 6.12
CA CYS A 86 2.83 8.01 6.17
C CYS A 86 2.39 8.28 7.62
N ASP A 87 1.10 8.17 7.97
CA ASP A 87 0.55 8.46 9.29
C ASP A 87 0.27 7.22 10.15
N ASP A 88 0.38 6.04 9.55
CA ASP A 88 0.28 4.74 10.20
C ASP A 88 1.65 4.26 10.70
N THR A 89 1.69 3.81 11.96
CA THR A 89 2.82 3.04 12.50
C THR A 89 2.44 1.58 12.46
N ALA A 90 3.11 0.77 11.63
CA ALA A 90 2.82 -0.65 11.56
C ALA A 90 4.06 -1.52 11.82
N VAL A 91 3.81 -2.68 12.43
CA VAL A 91 4.81 -3.73 12.65
C VAL A 91 4.20 -5.08 12.27
N ALA A 92 4.98 -5.91 11.60
CA ALA A 92 4.58 -7.25 11.23
C ALA A 92 5.67 -8.28 11.53
N VAL A 93 5.25 -9.51 11.77
CA VAL A 93 6.13 -10.67 11.82
C VAL A 93 5.63 -11.67 10.79
N LEU A 94 6.47 -11.99 9.82
CA LEU A 94 6.14 -12.86 8.72
C LEU A 94 7.10 -14.05 8.73
N SER A 95 6.55 -15.26 8.62
CA SER A 95 7.33 -16.47 8.36
C SER A 95 7.01 -17.04 6.98
N ARG A 96 7.98 -17.67 6.33
CA ARG A 96 7.81 -18.31 5.02
C ARG A 96 8.59 -19.61 4.93
N CYS A 97 7.90 -20.69 4.57
CA CYS A 97 8.54 -21.98 4.31
C CYS A 97 9.12 -21.99 2.90
N ARG A 98 10.44 -22.08 2.76
CA ARG A 98 11.11 -22.08 1.44
C ARG A 98 10.70 -23.27 0.57
N ALA A 99 10.54 -24.46 1.16
CA ALA A 99 10.14 -25.67 0.43
C ALA A 99 8.78 -25.55 -0.24
N THR A 100 7.81 -24.93 0.44
CA THR A 100 6.42 -24.85 -0.05
C THR A 100 6.08 -23.50 -0.67
N GLY A 101 6.91 -22.48 -0.48
CA GLY A 101 6.63 -21.10 -0.84
C GLY A 101 5.60 -20.39 0.05
N ARG A 102 4.89 -21.13 0.92
CA ARG A 102 3.81 -20.61 1.77
C ARG A 102 4.32 -19.69 2.87
N ALA A 103 3.55 -18.64 3.12
CA ALA A 103 3.76 -17.69 4.19
C ALA A 103 2.73 -17.85 5.33
N SER A 104 3.11 -17.40 6.52
CA SER A 104 2.26 -17.26 7.69
C SER A 104 2.52 -15.91 8.35
N LEU A 105 1.48 -15.08 8.43
CA LEU A 105 1.53 -13.78 9.08
C LEU A 105 1.27 -13.95 10.58
N LEU A 106 2.34 -13.94 11.38
CA LEU A 106 2.28 -14.21 12.83
C LEU A 106 1.83 -12.98 13.63
N PHE A 107 2.11 -11.79 13.11
CA PHE A 107 1.70 -10.51 13.68
C PHE A 107 1.56 -9.49 12.56
N ASN A 108 0.53 -8.64 12.63
CA ASN A 108 0.35 -7.50 11.75
C ASN A 108 -0.60 -6.51 12.42
N GLU A 109 -0.03 -5.52 13.09
CA GLU A 109 -0.80 -4.45 13.73
C GLU A 109 -0.35 -3.10 13.23
N ARG A 110 -1.30 -2.16 13.17
CA ARG A 110 -1.05 -0.76 12.88
C ARG A 110 -1.74 0.15 13.87
N ILE A 111 -1.13 1.30 14.14
CA ILE A 111 -1.68 2.38 14.94
C ILE A 111 -1.58 3.66 14.12
N SER A 112 -2.74 4.21 13.75
CA SER A 112 -2.86 5.49 13.03
C SER A 112 -2.69 6.65 13.99
N SER A 113 -1.96 7.69 13.57
CA SER A 113 -1.90 8.94 14.32
C SER A 113 -3.21 9.72 14.22
N ASP A 114 -3.68 10.31 15.32
CA ASP A 114 -4.94 11.05 15.35
C ASP A 114 -4.78 12.44 14.72
N ASN A 115 -5.18 12.53 13.44
CA ASN A 115 -5.08 13.75 12.64
C ASN A 115 -6.41 14.52 12.52
N ARG A 116 -7.47 14.13 13.26
CA ARG A 116 -8.82 14.68 13.10
C ARG A 116 -8.89 16.18 13.35
N ALA A 117 -8.10 16.70 14.30
CA ALA A 117 -8.00 18.14 14.58
C ALA A 117 -7.50 18.97 13.38
N PHE A 118 -6.77 18.35 12.45
CA PHE A 118 -6.25 18.98 11.23
C PHE A 118 -7.09 18.67 9.99
N ARG A 119 -8.10 17.80 10.14
CA ARG A 119 -8.92 17.24 9.06
C ARG A 119 -8.07 16.68 7.92
N GLY A 120 -6.89 16.13 8.20
CA GLY A 120 -5.94 15.61 7.21
C GLY A 120 -4.57 15.35 7.84
N VAL A 121 -3.74 14.55 7.17
CA VAL A 121 -2.44 14.11 7.72
C VAL A 121 -1.53 15.30 8.03
N ASN A 122 -1.14 15.42 9.29
CA ASN A 122 -0.18 16.41 9.78
C ASN A 122 1.18 15.73 10.03
N PRO A 123 2.27 16.15 9.36
CA PRO A 123 3.58 15.53 9.52
C PRO A 123 4.10 15.51 10.96
N ALA A 124 3.89 16.58 11.74
CA ALA A 124 4.38 16.65 13.11
C ALA A 124 3.66 15.65 14.03
N VAL A 125 2.35 15.52 13.85
CA VAL A 125 1.52 14.55 14.59
C VAL A 125 1.89 13.12 14.20
N ALA A 126 2.13 12.86 12.91
CA ALA A 126 2.57 11.55 12.42
C ALA A 126 3.90 11.13 13.04
N VAL A 127 4.93 12.00 13.03
CA VAL A 127 6.23 11.71 13.69
C VAL A 127 6.06 11.41 15.18
N GLN A 128 5.25 12.21 15.89
CA GLN A 128 4.97 11.97 17.31
C GLN A 128 4.27 10.64 17.53
N GLY A 129 3.28 10.31 16.68
CA GLY A 129 2.58 9.03 16.67
C GLY A 129 3.52 7.84 16.49
N HIS A 130 4.44 7.91 15.52
CA HIS A 130 5.44 6.86 15.29
C HIS A 130 6.35 6.66 16.51
N ASN A 131 6.89 7.75 17.07
CA ASN A 131 7.76 7.67 18.26
C ASN A 131 7.04 7.06 19.47
N ALA A 132 5.76 7.40 19.67
CA ALA A 132 4.98 6.88 20.79
C ALA A 132 4.56 5.41 20.59
N SER A 133 4.25 5.01 19.35
CA SER A 133 3.58 3.73 19.06
C SER A 133 4.53 2.60 18.71
N LEU A 134 5.68 2.91 18.10
CA LEU A 134 6.57 1.90 17.50
C LEU A 134 7.18 0.97 18.54
N GLY A 135 7.71 1.49 19.65
CA GLY A 135 8.28 0.67 20.72
C GLY A 135 7.28 -0.33 21.32
N PRO A 136 6.08 0.11 21.74
CA PRO A 136 5.01 -0.80 22.19
C PRO A 136 4.59 -1.84 21.13
N LEU A 137 4.50 -1.45 19.85
CA LEU A 137 4.16 -2.38 18.75
C LEU A 137 5.24 -3.45 18.57
N VAL A 138 6.52 -3.06 18.53
CA VAL A 138 7.65 -4.00 18.45
C VAL A 138 7.62 -4.98 19.61
N ARG A 139 7.35 -4.50 20.85
CA ARG A 139 7.25 -5.39 22.01
C ARG A 139 6.15 -6.45 21.87
N ARG A 140 4.98 -6.09 21.34
CA ARG A 140 3.89 -7.05 21.08
C ARG A 140 4.25 -8.02 19.97
N ALA A 141 4.88 -7.54 18.90
CA ALA A 141 5.37 -8.36 17.80
C ALA A 141 6.41 -9.40 18.25
N LEU A 142 7.31 -9.03 19.17
CA LEU A 142 8.29 -9.97 19.73
C LEU A 142 7.64 -11.14 20.50
N ALA A 143 6.49 -10.90 21.14
CA ALA A 143 5.80 -11.93 21.90
C ALA A 143 5.19 -13.03 21.00
N THR A 144 4.91 -12.71 19.73
CA THR A 144 4.33 -13.65 18.74
C THR A 144 5.39 -14.40 17.94
N LEU A 145 6.68 -14.15 18.17
CA LEU A 145 7.73 -14.96 17.55
C LEU A 145 7.53 -16.44 17.92
N PRO A 146 7.85 -17.38 17.02
CA PRO A 146 7.83 -18.80 17.35
C PRO A 146 8.74 -19.08 18.55
N ASP A 147 8.36 -20.05 19.39
CA ASP A 147 9.28 -20.54 20.41
C ASP A 147 10.49 -21.19 19.72
N ALA A 148 11.67 -21.06 20.30
CA ALA A 148 12.83 -21.79 19.81
C ALA A 148 12.57 -23.29 20.00
N ALA A 149 12.85 -24.09 18.97
CA ALA A 149 12.80 -25.54 19.11
C ALA A 149 13.70 -25.93 20.29
N ALA A 150 13.18 -26.72 21.23
CA ALA A 150 14.04 -27.43 22.16
C ALA A 150 14.91 -28.34 21.29
N ASP A 151 16.23 -28.29 21.45
CA ASP A 151 17.09 -29.30 20.83
C ASP A 151 16.55 -30.68 21.25
N ASP A 152 16.05 -31.46 20.30
CA ASP A 152 15.60 -32.84 20.51
C ASP A 152 16.84 -33.68 20.88
N ASP A 153 17.23 -33.65 22.14
CA ASP A 153 18.16 -34.63 22.71
C ASP A 153 17.39 -35.94 22.96
N TYR A 154 17.11 -36.66 21.88
CA TYR A 154 16.65 -38.04 21.95
C TYR A 154 17.86 -38.97 22.01
N SER A 155 18.58 -38.94 23.12
CA SER A 155 19.41 -40.08 23.53
C SER A 155 18.48 -41.16 24.09
N SER A 156 18.16 -42.17 23.27
CA SER A 156 17.51 -43.39 23.72
C SER A 156 18.35 -44.09 24.79
N SER A 157 17.90 -44.02 26.04
CA SER A 157 18.41 -44.83 27.14
C SER A 157 17.94 -46.29 27.03
N THR A 158 18.85 -47.27 26.98
CA THR A 158 18.88 -48.53 27.75
C THR A 158 20.16 -49.31 27.33
N THR A 159 21.01 -49.96 28.13
CA THR A 159 20.92 -50.55 29.48
C THR A 159 22.34 -50.88 30.01
N THR A 160 22.45 -51.04 31.33
CA THR A 160 23.41 -51.84 32.14
C THR A 160 24.80 -51.30 32.50
N ALA A 161 25.08 -51.44 33.81
CA ALA A 161 26.25 -51.02 34.53
C ALA A 161 27.42 -52.03 34.45
N ALA A 162 28.66 -51.52 34.46
CA ALA A 162 29.83 -52.12 35.10
C ALA A 162 30.98 -51.11 35.19
N ALA A 163 31.80 -51.24 36.23
CA ALA A 163 32.83 -50.32 36.68
C ALA A 163 34.17 -50.39 35.91
N ALA A 164 35.01 -49.39 36.20
CA ALA A 164 36.49 -49.38 36.24
C ALA A 164 37.23 -48.50 35.21
N ALA A 165 38.16 -47.74 35.79
CA ALA A 165 39.17 -46.82 35.26
C ALA A 165 39.74 -47.09 33.85
N ALA A 166 39.92 -46.01 33.08
CA ALA A 166 41.16 -45.72 32.36
C ALA A 166 41.17 -44.29 31.79
N THR A 167 42.28 -43.60 32.06
CA THR A 167 42.75 -42.37 31.44
C THR A 167 42.92 -42.54 29.93
N THR A 168 42.38 -41.63 29.12
CA THR A 168 42.99 -41.26 27.82
C THR A 168 42.44 -39.92 27.33
N THR A 169 43.38 -39.01 27.10
CA THR A 169 43.29 -37.79 26.29
C THR A 169 42.86 -38.09 24.85
N SER A 170 41.89 -37.34 24.32
CA SER A 170 41.79 -37.10 22.89
C SER A 170 41.11 -35.74 22.64
N GLU A 171 41.94 -34.78 22.25
CA GLU A 171 41.53 -33.57 21.54
C GLU A 171 40.96 -33.96 20.16
N GLY A 172 40.05 -33.12 19.65
CA GLY A 172 39.78 -33.03 18.21
C GLY A 172 38.50 -33.70 17.71
N SER A 173 37.38 -32.97 17.80
CA SER A 173 36.57 -32.57 16.63
C SER A 173 35.30 -31.89 17.15
N SER A 174 35.42 -30.60 17.48
CA SER A 174 34.26 -29.73 17.72
C SER A 174 33.62 -29.44 16.37
N ALA A 175 32.69 -30.30 15.95
CA ALA A 175 31.65 -29.88 15.04
C ALA A 175 30.89 -28.76 15.75
N THR A 176 31.10 -27.53 15.30
CA THR A 176 30.41 -26.34 15.82
C THR A 176 28.92 -26.48 15.55
N SER A 177 28.22 -27.10 16.51
CA SER A 177 26.77 -27.00 16.65
C SER A 177 26.45 -25.51 16.70
N ARG A 178 25.89 -24.97 15.62
CA ARG A 178 25.39 -23.59 15.56
C ARG A 178 24.28 -23.51 16.60
N SER A 179 24.62 -22.99 17.79
CA SER A 179 23.68 -22.63 18.83
C SER A 179 22.49 -21.92 18.20
N SER A 180 21.30 -22.50 18.31
CA SER A 180 20.06 -21.88 17.84
C SER A 180 20.01 -20.44 18.39
N ARG A 181 20.07 -19.43 17.52
CA ARG A 181 20.02 -18.04 17.94
C ARG A 181 18.61 -17.74 18.49
N THR A 182 18.51 -17.48 19.79
CA THR A 182 17.24 -17.23 20.48
C THR A 182 17.18 -15.85 21.12
N LEU A 183 15.96 -15.36 21.36
CA LEU A 183 15.66 -14.16 22.14
C LEU A 183 14.89 -14.54 23.40
N ASN A 184 15.30 -14.01 24.55
CA ASN A 184 14.46 -14.08 25.75
C ASN A 184 13.40 -12.98 25.71
N VAL A 185 12.14 -13.36 25.49
CA VAL A 185 11.00 -12.45 25.46
C VAL A 185 10.01 -12.89 26.54
N GLY A 186 9.86 -12.09 27.59
CA GLY A 186 8.94 -12.39 28.68
C GLY A 186 9.23 -13.71 29.41
N GLY A 187 10.51 -14.11 29.50
CA GLY A 187 10.93 -15.36 30.14
C GLY A 187 10.89 -16.58 29.22
N ARG A 188 10.48 -16.44 27.95
CA ARG A 188 10.44 -17.53 26.96
C ARG A 188 11.56 -17.35 25.93
N GLN A 189 12.18 -18.46 25.54
CA GLN A 189 13.14 -18.49 24.44
C GLN A 189 12.37 -18.51 23.11
N LYS A 190 12.51 -17.45 22.33
CA LYS A 190 11.90 -17.25 21.02
C LYS A 190 12.93 -17.40 19.91
N ALA A 191 12.52 -17.85 18.74
CA ALA A 191 13.35 -17.86 17.56
C ALA A 191 13.72 -16.43 17.15
N LEU A 192 15.01 -16.19 16.90
CA LEU A 192 15.49 -14.92 16.37
C LEU A 192 15.03 -14.72 14.91
N PRO A 193 14.53 -13.54 14.51
CA PRO A 193 14.30 -13.24 13.10
C PRO A 193 15.61 -13.35 12.29
N ASP A 194 15.52 -13.82 11.05
CA ASP A 194 16.67 -13.92 10.15
C ASP A 194 17.21 -12.58 9.68
N PHE A 195 16.34 -11.58 9.62
CA PHE A 195 16.65 -10.21 9.24
C PHE A 195 15.53 -9.27 9.69
N VAL A 196 15.86 -7.99 9.82
CA VAL A 196 14.89 -6.92 10.09
C VAL A 196 14.60 -6.18 8.80
N SER A 197 13.33 -5.93 8.52
CA SER A 197 12.89 -5.19 7.34
C SER A 197 12.21 -3.88 7.71
N VAL A 198 12.36 -2.86 6.87
CA VAL A 198 11.81 -1.53 7.12
C VAL A 198 11.65 -0.76 5.84
N THR A 199 10.63 0.09 5.76
CA THR A 199 10.52 1.00 4.62
C THR A 199 11.53 2.14 4.71
N ARG A 200 12.29 2.29 3.62
CA ARG A 200 13.28 3.35 3.43
C ARG A 200 12.71 4.56 2.70
N GLY A 201 11.71 4.35 1.85
CA GLY A 201 11.01 5.41 1.12
C GLY A 201 10.22 4.89 -0.09
N PRO A 202 9.56 5.77 -0.87
CA PRO A 202 9.35 7.20 -0.59
C PRO A 202 8.47 7.45 0.64
N GLY A 203 8.45 8.68 1.14
CA GLY A 203 7.65 9.05 2.31
C GLY A 203 8.12 10.33 3.00
N ILE A 204 7.49 10.67 4.12
CA ILE A 204 7.88 11.82 4.93
C ILE A 204 9.20 11.49 5.63
N MET A 205 10.28 12.23 5.32
CA MET A 205 11.64 11.96 5.80
C MET A 205 11.73 11.74 7.32
N ALA A 206 11.05 12.57 8.10
CA ALA A 206 11.06 12.47 9.55
C ALA A 206 10.36 11.19 10.05
N ASN A 207 9.30 10.75 9.37
CA ASN A 207 8.56 9.53 9.71
C ASN A 207 9.40 8.29 9.37
N LEU A 208 9.97 8.27 8.17
CA LEU A 208 10.87 7.21 7.70
C LEU A 208 12.08 7.03 8.64
N ALA A 209 12.65 8.14 9.12
CA ALA A 209 13.79 8.10 10.04
C ALA A 209 13.46 7.37 11.36
N VAL A 210 12.24 7.50 11.89
CA VAL A 210 11.83 6.81 13.14
C VAL A 210 11.89 5.30 12.96
N GLY A 211 11.24 4.76 11.93
CA GLY A 211 11.24 3.33 11.65
C GLY A 211 12.62 2.80 11.33
N LEU A 212 13.35 3.50 10.45
CA LEU A 212 14.68 3.07 9.98
C LEU A 212 15.72 3.02 11.12
N ASN A 213 15.69 3.99 12.04
CA ASN A 213 16.61 4.00 13.18
C ASN A 213 16.30 2.87 14.17
N VAL A 214 15.03 2.57 14.42
CA VAL A 214 14.64 1.41 15.25
C VAL A 214 15.06 0.11 14.58
N ALA A 215 14.81 -0.05 13.27
CA ALA A 215 15.18 -1.24 12.52
C ALA A 215 16.70 -1.49 12.54
N LYS A 216 17.52 -0.44 12.36
CA LYS A 216 18.98 -0.52 12.52
C LYS A 216 19.38 -0.95 13.93
N GLY A 217 18.76 -0.37 14.96
CA GLY A 217 19.01 -0.76 16.35
C GLY A 217 18.73 -2.23 16.61
N LEU A 218 17.61 -2.75 16.08
CA LEU A 218 17.26 -4.18 16.17
C LEU A 218 18.26 -5.05 15.40
N ALA A 219 18.59 -4.68 14.16
CA ALA A 219 19.55 -5.41 13.31
C ALA A 219 20.93 -5.52 13.99
N VAL A 220 21.44 -4.42 14.54
CA VAL A 220 22.71 -4.39 15.28
C VAL A 220 22.64 -5.19 16.58
N ALA A 221 21.55 -5.06 17.35
CA ALA A 221 21.41 -5.75 18.63
C ALA A 221 21.28 -7.28 18.48
N TRP A 222 20.73 -7.74 17.36
CA TRP A 222 20.51 -9.16 17.07
C TRP A 222 21.57 -9.78 16.18
N ASP A 223 22.49 -8.96 15.65
CA ASP A 223 23.48 -9.38 14.66
C ASP A 223 22.82 -10.08 13.46
N VAL A 224 21.84 -9.40 12.88
CA VAL A 224 21.09 -9.88 11.71
C VAL A 224 21.05 -8.81 10.62
N PRO A 225 20.95 -9.19 9.34
CA PRO A 225 20.89 -8.22 8.26
C PRO A 225 19.69 -7.28 8.34
N LEU A 226 19.87 -6.09 7.76
CA LEU A 226 18.81 -5.10 7.53
C LEU A 226 18.35 -5.16 6.06
N LEU A 227 17.04 -5.09 5.82
CA LEU A 227 16.45 -4.89 4.50
C LEU A 227 15.62 -3.61 4.46
N ALA A 228 16.13 -2.62 3.71
CA ALA A 228 15.53 -1.30 3.56
C ALA A 228 14.71 -1.24 2.26
N VAL A 229 13.39 -1.37 2.39
CA VAL A 229 12.45 -1.65 1.30
C VAL A 229 11.87 -0.37 0.68
N HIS A 230 11.56 -0.44 -0.61
CA HIS A 230 10.82 0.58 -1.33
C HIS A 230 9.29 0.45 -1.11
N HIS A 231 8.66 1.46 -0.56
CA HIS A 231 7.23 1.48 -0.20
C HIS A 231 6.29 1.12 -1.37
N MET A 232 6.47 1.77 -2.53
CA MET A 232 5.61 1.47 -3.69
C MET A 232 5.86 0.09 -4.32
N GLN A 233 7.08 -0.44 -4.20
CA GLN A 233 7.38 -1.81 -4.60
C GLN A 233 6.62 -2.78 -3.68
N ALA A 234 6.55 -2.48 -2.38
CA ALA A 234 5.78 -3.26 -1.42
C ALA A 234 4.28 -3.32 -1.77
N HIS A 235 3.68 -2.19 -2.12
CA HIS A 235 2.31 -2.18 -2.65
C HIS A 235 2.16 -3.05 -3.91
N ALA A 236 3.09 -2.96 -4.87
CA ALA A 236 3.04 -3.71 -6.12
C ALA A 236 3.16 -5.24 -5.91
N LEU A 237 3.93 -5.69 -4.92
CA LEU A 237 4.16 -7.11 -4.62
C LEU A 237 3.18 -7.70 -3.61
N THR A 238 2.30 -6.88 -3.00
CA THR A 238 1.32 -7.36 -2.03
C THR A 238 0.46 -8.53 -2.56
N PRO A 239 0.02 -8.58 -3.83
CA PRO A 239 -0.69 -9.75 -4.34
C PRO A 239 0.06 -11.08 -4.20
N ARG A 240 1.38 -11.05 -4.33
CA ARG A 240 2.25 -12.22 -4.18
C ARG A 240 2.32 -12.67 -2.72
N LEU A 241 2.27 -11.73 -1.77
CA LEU A 241 2.07 -12.05 -0.35
C LEU A 241 0.74 -12.76 -0.13
N VAL A 242 -0.35 -12.23 -0.69
CA VAL A 242 -1.69 -12.79 -0.46
C VAL A 242 -1.82 -14.20 -1.04
N ASP A 243 -1.26 -14.42 -2.22
CA ASP A 243 -1.14 -15.75 -2.83
C ASP A 243 -0.34 -16.71 -1.93
N ALA A 244 0.81 -16.27 -1.40
CA ALA A 244 1.61 -17.05 -0.47
C ALA A 244 0.91 -17.34 0.87
N LEU A 245 -0.02 -16.48 1.30
CA LEU A 245 -0.88 -16.71 2.47
C LEU A 245 -2.04 -17.67 2.17
N GLY A 246 -2.31 -17.98 0.90
CA GLY A 246 -3.44 -18.81 0.46
C GLY A 246 -4.79 -18.11 0.64
N MET A 247 -4.82 -16.79 0.46
CA MET A 247 -6.02 -15.96 0.58
C MET A 247 -6.58 -15.62 -0.80
N ASP A 248 -7.89 -15.42 -0.90
CA ASP A 248 -8.55 -15.02 -2.15
C ASP A 248 -8.19 -13.59 -2.58
N MET A 249 -7.98 -13.44 -3.87
CA MET A 249 -7.46 -12.22 -4.52
C MET A 249 -8.40 -11.59 -5.54
N ASP A 250 -9.59 -12.17 -5.69
CA ASP A 250 -10.58 -11.69 -6.64
C ASP A 250 -11.28 -10.45 -6.09
N MET A 251 -11.47 -9.45 -6.95
CA MET A 251 -12.32 -8.30 -6.68
C MET A 251 -13.79 -8.73 -6.80
N GLY A 252 -14.20 -9.64 -5.90
CA GLY A 252 -15.36 -10.52 -6.01
C GLY A 252 -16.54 -9.92 -6.76
N MET A 253 -16.99 -10.63 -7.79
CA MET A 253 -18.35 -10.56 -8.33
C MET A 253 -18.69 -11.73 -9.28
N ASP A 254 -17.71 -12.49 -9.77
CA ASP A 254 -17.99 -13.71 -10.54
C ASP A 254 -18.17 -14.92 -9.61
N LYS A 255 -19.39 -15.11 -9.09
CA LYS A 255 -19.78 -16.42 -8.52
C LYS A 255 -19.75 -17.54 -9.57
N ASP A 256 -19.80 -17.19 -10.86
CA ASP A 256 -19.87 -18.14 -11.98
C ASP A 256 -18.49 -18.60 -12.50
N THR A 257 -17.37 -17.96 -12.10
CA THR A 257 -16.02 -18.48 -12.40
C THR A 257 -15.36 -19.20 -11.23
N ALA A 258 -16.07 -19.41 -10.12
CA ALA A 258 -15.62 -20.24 -9.00
C ALA A 258 -15.31 -21.71 -9.39
N THR A 259 -15.58 -22.10 -10.64
CA THR A 259 -15.26 -23.43 -11.22
C THR A 259 -14.03 -23.47 -12.12
N ARG A 260 -13.31 -22.35 -12.34
CA ARG A 260 -11.94 -22.43 -12.90
C ARG A 260 -10.99 -22.70 -11.75
N GLY A 261 -10.74 -23.99 -11.56
CA GLY A 261 -10.06 -24.57 -10.42
C GLY A 261 -8.89 -23.75 -9.92
N HIS A 262 -8.86 -23.62 -8.60
CA HIS A 262 -7.60 -23.71 -7.87
C HIS A 262 -6.78 -24.80 -8.55
N GLY A 263 -5.76 -24.41 -9.31
CA GLY A 263 -4.77 -25.37 -9.75
C GLY A 263 -4.30 -26.02 -8.46
N ASN A 264 -4.61 -27.31 -8.30
CA ASN A 264 -3.93 -28.15 -7.33
C ASN A 264 -2.45 -27.95 -7.61
N ASN A 265 -1.82 -27.06 -6.85
CA ASN A 265 -0.39 -26.90 -6.87
C ASN A 265 0.11 -28.21 -6.27
N THR A 266 0.39 -29.16 -7.15
CA THR A 266 1.01 -30.44 -6.83
C THR A 266 2.15 -30.16 -5.87
N ILE A 267 2.01 -30.72 -4.67
CA ILE A 267 3.02 -30.76 -3.62
C ILE A 267 4.28 -31.33 -4.27
N GLY A 268 5.25 -30.48 -4.65
CA GLY A 268 6.42 -30.94 -5.40
C GLY A 268 7.34 -29.90 -6.01
N SER A 269 6.98 -28.61 -6.06
CA SER A 269 7.90 -27.54 -6.48
C SER A 269 7.65 -26.29 -5.65
N ALA A 270 8.71 -25.56 -5.27
CA ALA A 270 8.61 -24.26 -4.60
C ALA A 270 7.91 -23.28 -5.56
N ALA A 271 6.58 -23.25 -5.53
CA ALA A 271 5.80 -22.49 -6.48
C ALA A 271 6.10 -20.99 -6.31
N ALA A 272 6.45 -20.34 -7.41
CA ALA A 272 6.57 -18.88 -7.45
C ALA A 272 5.20 -18.28 -7.10
N ALA A 273 5.20 -17.26 -6.23
CA ALA A 273 3.98 -16.58 -5.83
C ALA A 273 3.36 -15.85 -7.04
N SER A 274 2.04 -15.89 -7.19
CA SER A 274 1.31 -15.21 -8.25
C SER A 274 0.93 -13.78 -7.87
N PRO A 275 0.88 -12.81 -8.81
CA PRO A 275 1.18 -12.95 -10.23
C PRO A 275 2.68 -13.04 -10.49
N ASP A 276 3.05 -13.85 -11.48
CA ASP A 276 4.40 -13.89 -12.03
C ASP A 276 4.71 -12.60 -12.79
N PHE A 277 6.00 -12.26 -12.84
CA PHE A 277 6.48 -11.20 -13.73
C PHE A 277 6.41 -11.68 -15.20
N PRO A 278 6.08 -10.80 -16.17
CA PRO A 278 5.71 -9.40 -15.99
C PRO A 278 4.22 -9.19 -15.65
N PHE A 279 3.92 -8.14 -14.90
CA PHE A 279 2.54 -7.71 -14.61
C PHE A 279 2.38 -6.18 -14.56
N LEU A 280 1.15 -5.71 -14.67
CA LEU A 280 0.80 -4.30 -14.50
C LEU A 280 0.26 -4.03 -13.11
N SER A 281 0.60 -2.87 -12.53
CA SER A 281 0.08 -2.40 -11.26
C SER A 281 -0.50 -1.00 -11.38
N LEU A 282 -1.77 -0.84 -11.05
CA LEU A 282 -2.41 0.44 -10.77
C LEU A 282 -2.31 0.71 -9.26
N LEU A 283 -1.36 1.56 -8.89
CA LEU A 283 -1.07 1.94 -7.51
C LEU A 283 -1.83 3.23 -7.17
N VAL A 284 -2.88 3.13 -6.35
CA VAL A 284 -3.83 4.20 -6.02
C VAL A 284 -3.98 4.36 -4.50
N SER A 285 -3.23 5.30 -3.92
CA SER A 285 -3.25 5.59 -2.48
C SER A 285 -3.50 7.08 -2.20
N GLY A 286 -3.45 7.46 -0.91
CA GLY A 286 -3.53 8.87 -0.48
C GLY A 286 -2.41 9.73 -1.06
N GLY A 287 -1.20 9.17 -1.22
CA GLY A 287 -0.01 9.88 -1.68
C GLY A 287 0.46 9.54 -3.10
N HIS A 288 -0.06 8.48 -3.71
CA HIS A 288 0.45 7.98 -4.99
C HIS A 288 -0.67 7.62 -5.98
N THR A 289 -0.44 7.90 -7.26
CA THR A 289 -1.31 7.45 -8.35
C THR A 289 -0.47 7.14 -9.58
N GLN A 290 -0.19 5.87 -9.81
CA GLN A 290 0.73 5.39 -10.83
C GLN A 290 0.21 4.13 -11.51
N LEU A 291 0.45 4.02 -12.81
CA LEU A 291 0.37 2.79 -13.57
C LEU A 291 1.81 2.34 -13.84
N VAL A 292 2.14 1.16 -13.36
CA VAL A 292 3.50 0.61 -13.34
C VAL A 292 3.52 -0.71 -14.09
N HIS A 293 4.52 -0.92 -14.93
CA HIS A 293 4.85 -2.21 -15.52
C HIS A 293 6.02 -2.82 -14.75
N SER A 294 5.79 -3.96 -14.11
CA SER A 294 6.80 -4.69 -13.34
C SER A 294 7.33 -5.84 -14.19
N ALA A 295 8.55 -5.69 -14.71
CA ALA A 295 9.20 -6.69 -15.56
C ALA A 295 9.98 -7.75 -14.75
N SER A 296 10.45 -7.37 -13.57
CA SER A 296 11.10 -8.26 -12.60
C SER A 296 10.97 -7.66 -11.19
N LEU A 297 11.52 -8.36 -10.19
CA LEU A 297 11.59 -7.87 -8.81
C LEU A 297 12.24 -6.49 -8.68
N THR A 298 13.17 -6.14 -9.57
CA THR A 298 13.97 -4.90 -9.46
C THR A 298 13.82 -3.96 -10.66
N ASP A 299 13.07 -4.36 -11.69
CA ASP A 299 12.81 -3.55 -12.88
C ASP A 299 11.32 -3.21 -12.97
N HIS A 300 10.99 -1.98 -12.59
CA HIS A 300 9.65 -1.41 -12.63
C HIS A 300 9.69 -0.15 -13.49
N ARG A 301 8.72 0.00 -14.38
CA ARG A 301 8.62 1.14 -15.30
C ARG A 301 7.30 1.87 -15.11
N ILE A 302 7.35 3.19 -14.96
CA ILE A 302 6.16 4.01 -14.80
C ILE A 302 5.58 4.25 -16.21
N VAL A 303 4.40 3.69 -16.46
CA VAL A 303 3.65 3.89 -17.71
C VAL A 303 2.88 5.20 -17.66
N ALA A 304 2.26 5.49 -16.52
CA ALA A 304 1.59 6.76 -16.24
C ALA A 304 1.72 7.13 -14.76
N THR A 305 1.88 8.40 -14.44
CA THR A 305 1.88 8.91 -13.06
C THR A 305 1.07 10.20 -12.98
N THR A 306 0.54 10.51 -11.80
CA THR A 306 0.03 11.86 -11.55
C THR A 306 1.17 12.87 -11.52
N GLY A 307 0.95 14.03 -12.14
CA GLY A 307 1.85 15.18 -12.06
C GLY A 307 1.42 16.22 -11.02
N ASP A 308 0.29 16.00 -10.35
CA ASP A 308 -0.28 16.93 -9.38
C ASP A 308 -0.60 16.26 -8.04
N ILE A 309 -1.88 16.15 -7.65
CA ILE A 309 -2.30 15.46 -6.42
C ILE A 309 -2.57 13.98 -6.74
N ALA A 310 -2.46 13.11 -5.74
CA ALA A 310 -2.91 11.73 -5.87
C ALA A 310 -4.44 11.63 -5.76
N ILE A 311 -5.00 10.54 -6.28
CA ILE A 311 -6.44 10.30 -6.27
C ILE A 311 -6.99 10.20 -4.85
N GLY A 312 -6.29 9.55 -3.91
CA GLY A 312 -6.76 9.51 -2.52
C GLY A 312 -6.87 10.90 -1.90
N ASN A 313 -5.84 11.75 -2.08
CA ASN A 313 -5.90 13.14 -1.64
C ASN A 313 -7.01 13.95 -2.34
N LEU A 314 -7.28 13.73 -3.63
CA LEU A 314 -8.45 14.31 -4.30
C LEU A 314 -9.75 13.94 -3.58
N LEU A 315 -9.94 12.65 -3.31
CA LEU A 315 -11.16 12.14 -2.67
C LEU A 315 -11.30 12.70 -1.25
N ASP A 316 -10.22 12.72 -0.46
CA ASP A 316 -10.24 13.24 0.90
C ASP A 316 -10.52 14.76 0.95
N GLN A 317 -9.97 15.53 0.01
CA GLN A 317 -10.18 16.98 -0.04
C GLN A 317 -11.60 17.33 -0.51
N THR A 318 -12.08 16.65 -1.55
CA THR A 318 -13.45 16.88 -2.07
C THR A 318 -14.52 16.39 -1.09
N ALA A 319 -14.26 15.31 -0.34
CA ALA A 319 -15.16 14.84 0.70
C ALA A 319 -15.47 15.93 1.75
N ARG A 320 -14.48 16.75 2.13
CA ARG A 320 -14.66 17.82 3.14
C ARG A 320 -15.65 18.91 2.72
N VAL A 321 -15.86 19.10 1.42
CA VAL A 321 -16.79 20.12 0.89
C VAL A 321 -18.11 19.52 0.42
N ILE A 322 -18.13 18.23 0.10
CA ILE A 322 -19.34 17.51 -0.32
C ILE A 322 -20.13 17.00 0.87
N LEU A 323 -19.46 16.37 1.84
CA LEU A 323 -20.10 15.70 2.96
C LEU A 323 -20.75 16.72 3.91
N PRO A 324 -21.93 16.39 4.47
CA PRO A 324 -22.50 17.10 5.61
C PRO A 324 -21.53 17.10 6.82
N GLU A 325 -21.61 18.15 7.65
CA GLU A 325 -20.68 18.33 8.77
C GLU A 325 -20.83 17.24 9.84
N ASP A 326 -22.05 16.79 10.12
CA ASP A 326 -22.35 15.68 11.04
C ASP A 326 -21.71 14.37 10.58
N VAL A 327 -21.65 14.13 9.26
CA VAL A 327 -20.99 12.96 8.67
C VAL A 327 -19.46 13.05 8.82
N LEU A 328 -18.89 14.25 8.66
CA LEU A 328 -17.45 14.47 8.86
C LEU A 328 -17.04 14.30 10.32
N GLU A 329 -17.83 14.83 11.25
CA GLU A 329 -17.58 14.74 12.70
C GLU A 329 -17.72 13.29 13.22
N ALA A 330 -18.64 12.52 12.64
CA ALA A 330 -18.81 11.10 12.97
C ALA A 330 -17.70 10.19 12.42
N SER A 331 -16.81 10.70 11.55
CA SER A 331 -15.75 9.89 10.94
C SER A 331 -14.71 9.45 11.98
N PRO A 332 -14.35 8.15 12.04
CA PRO A 332 -13.38 7.64 13.01
C PRO A 332 -11.95 8.12 12.72
N ASP A 333 -11.66 8.47 11.47
CA ASP A 333 -10.36 8.90 10.98
C ASP A 333 -10.51 9.96 9.88
N VAL A 334 -9.39 10.42 9.32
CA VAL A 334 -9.34 11.45 8.27
C VAL A 334 -9.30 10.89 6.85
N MET A 335 -9.55 9.59 6.66
CA MET A 335 -9.61 8.93 5.35
C MET A 335 -11.01 9.11 4.73
N TYR A 336 -11.39 10.37 4.53
CA TYR A 336 -12.74 10.75 4.12
C TYR A 336 -13.15 10.21 2.75
N GLY A 337 -12.21 9.79 1.89
CA GLY A 337 -12.51 9.14 0.62
C GLY A 337 -13.37 7.88 0.78
N ARG A 338 -13.18 7.11 1.87
CA ARG A 338 -14.05 5.95 2.18
C ARG A 338 -15.47 6.39 2.56
N VAL A 339 -15.58 7.46 3.32
CA VAL A 339 -16.86 8.03 3.76
C VAL A 339 -17.61 8.63 2.56
N LEU A 340 -16.89 9.27 1.64
CA LEU A 340 -17.43 9.82 0.40
C LEU A 340 -18.08 8.73 -0.48
N ASP A 341 -17.45 7.56 -0.57
CA ASP A 341 -17.98 6.42 -1.32
C ASP A 341 -19.30 5.92 -0.72
N ALA A 342 -19.32 5.65 0.58
CA ALA A 342 -20.53 5.21 1.29
C ALA A 342 -21.65 6.26 1.25
N PHE A 343 -21.29 7.55 1.23
CA PHE A 343 -22.26 8.63 1.08
C PHE A 343 -22.83 8.70 -0.35
N ALA A 344 -21.99 8.49 -1.37
CA ALA A 344 -22.39 8.48 -2.77
C ALA A 344 -23.34 7.29 -3.08
N PHE A 345 -23.04 6.11 -2.53
CA PHE A 345 -23.79 4.88 -2.74
C PHE A 345 -24.24 4.30 -1.39
N PRO A 346 -25.29 4.87 -0.77
CA PRO A 346 -25.75 4.44 0.54
C PRO A 346 -26.25 2.99 0.48
N PRO A 347 -26.02 2.19 1.53
CA PRO A 347 -26.62 0.87 1.64
C PRO A 347 -28.14 0.98 1.71
N CYS A 348 -28.85 0.04 1.09
CA CYS A 348 -30.32 0.01 1.13
C CYS A 348 -30.81 -0.13 2.58
N PRO A 349 -31.77 0.68 3.05
CA PRO A 349 -32.38 0.46 4.34
C PRO A 349 -33.13 -0.89 4.36
N PRO A 350 -33.18 -1.59 5.51
CA PRO A 350 -33.97 -2.80 5.64
C PRO A 350 -35.46 -2.49 5.40
N PRO A 351 -36.24 -3.44 4.84
CA PRO A 351 -37.67 -3.23 4.63
C PRO A 351 -38.36 -2.90 5.97
N PRO A 352 -39.37 -2.02 5.97
CA PRO A 352 -40.12 -1.72 7.18
C PRO A 352 -40.76 -3.00 7.73
N PRO A 353 -40.84 -3.17 9.06
CA PRO A 353 -41.53 -4.32 9.65
C PRO A 353 -42.98 -4.37 9.14
N PRO A 354 -43.55 -5.57 8.91
CA PRO A 354 -44.92 -5.69 8.46
C PRO A 354 -45.85 -4.96 9.43
N PRO A 355 -46.89 -4.26 8.93
CA PRO A 355 -47.82 -3.55 9.81
C PRO A 355 -48.41 -4.54 10.81
N GLY A 356 -48.13 -4.32 12.09
CA GLY A 356 -48.74 -5.09 13.17
C GLY A 356 -50.27 -4.96 13.11
N PRO A 357 -51.01 -5.93 13.68
CA PRO A 357 -52.47 -5.93 13.63
C PRO A 357 -53.01 -4.63 14.23
N THR A 358 -53.74 -3.89 13.39
CA THR A 358 -54.32 -2.58 13.70
C THR A 358 -55.43 -2.71 14.76
N SER A 359 -55.25 -2.07 15.91
CA SER A 359 -56.37 -1.75 16.82
C SER A 359 -57.19 -0.59 16.26
N PRO A 360 -58.53 -0.55 16.48
CA PRO A 360 -59.41 0.42 15.84
C PRO A 360 -59.20 1.86 16.36
N PRO A 361 -59.53 2.89 15.57
CA PRO A 361 -59.17 4.27 15.88
C PRO A 361 -60.12 4.88 16.92
N ARG A 362 -59.57 5.75 17.80
CA ARG A 362 -60.36 6.71 18.58
C ARG A 362 -60.50 8.02 17.78
N PRO A 363 -61.64 8.72 17.86
CA PRO A 363 -61.88 9.94 17.07
C PRO A 363 -61.33 11.20 17.75
N PHE A 364 -61.23 12.28 16.95
CA PHE A 364 -60.81 13.67 17.22
C PHE A 364 -59.31 13.97 17.07
N ALA A 365 -58.85 15.05 16.42
CA ALA A 365 -59.50 16.14 15.69
C ALA A 365 -58.50 16.69 14.65
N ALA A 366 -59.03 17.26 13.58
CA ALA A 366 -58.26 17.80 12.46
C ALA A 366 -57.46 19.07 12.80
N SER A 367 -56.27 19.17 12.22
CA SER A 367 -55.64 20.44 11.83
C SER A 367 -54.69 20.15 10.66
N ALA A 368 -55.02 20.71 9.51
CA ALA A 368 -54.30 20.56 8.25
C ALA A 368 -53.36 21.75 8.04
N ALA A 369 -52.09 21.49 7.75
CA ALA A 369 -51.26 22.33 6.88
C ALA A 369 -49.95 21.60 6.48
N SER A 370 -49.65 21.67 5.18
CA SER A 370 -48.39 21.38 4.46
C SER A 370 -47.87 19.94 4.39
N ALA A 371 -48.50 19.12 3.54
CA ALA A 371 -47.91 17.94 2.91
C ALA A 371 -47.65 18.25 1.43
N ALA A 372 -46.44 18.72 1.10
CA ALA A 372 -45.95 18.88 -0.26
C ALA A 372 -44.41 19.04 -0.28
N SER A 373 -43.66 18.01 0.14
CA SER A 373 -42.24 17.88 -0.22
C SER A 373 -41.64 16.47 -0.06
N GLU A 374 -42.36 15.48 0.49
CA GLU A 374 -41.81 14.13 0.74
C GLU A 374 -42.02 13.11 -0.42
N ALA A 375 -42.58 13.51 -1.55
CA ALA A 375 -42.93 12.58 -2.63
C ALA A 375 -41.78 12.22 -3.59
N ALA A 376 -40.63 12.90 -3.53
CA ALA A 376 -39.50 12.62 -4.45
C ALA A 376 -38.52 11.55 -3.93
N ALA A 377 -38.51 11.26 -2.62
CA ALA A 377 -37.62 10.27 -2.01
C ALA A 377 -38.18 8.83 -2.00
N ALA A 378 -39.44 8.63 -2.41
CA ALA A 378 -40.13 7.36 -2.31
C ALA A 378 -40.12 6.50 -3.61
N SER A 379 -39.52 6.99 -4.71
CA SER A 379 -39.53 6.25 -6.00
C SER A 379 -38.34 5.30 -6.21
N GLU A 380 -37.29 5.35 -5.40
CA GLU A 380 -36.16 4.40 -5.48
C GLU A 380 -36.37 3.11 -4.64
N ALA A 381 -37.43 3.04 -3.84
CA ALA A 381 -37.68 1.88 -2.96
C ALA A 381 -38.50 0.75 -3.61
N ALA A 382 -38.94 0.88 -4.86
CA ALA A 382 -39.93 -0.02 -5.47
C ALA A 382 -39.37 -1.15 -6.35
N ALA A 383 -38.05 -1.41 -6.33
CA ALA A 383 -37.43 -2.48 -7.13
C ALA A 383 -36.53 -3.43 -6.31
N ALA A 384 -36.83 -3.66 -5.04
CA ALA A 384 -36.15 -4.69 -4.26
C ALA A 384 -36.75 -6.07 -4.57
N THR A 385 -36.04 -6.87 -5.38
CA THR A 385 -36.31 -8.30 -5.55
C THR A 385 -36.24 -9.01 -4.19
N PRO A 386 -37.22 -9.84 -3.80
CA PRO A 386 -37.16 -10.58 -2.54
C PRO A 386 -35.96 -11.54 -2.58
N GLY A 387 -34.91 -11.27 -1.79
CA GLY A 387 -33.70 -12.10 -1.71
C GLY A 387 -32.37 -11.39 -1.95
N ALA A 388 -32.36 -10.09 -2.30
CA ALA A 388 -31.13 -9.31 -2.44
C ALA A 388 -30.42 -9.13 -1.08
N THR A 389 -29.15 -9.53 -0.99
CA THR A 389 -28.28 -9.22 0.14
C THR A 389 -27.93 -7.73 0.16
N HIS A 390 -27.48 -7.21 1.31
CA HIS A 390 -27.01 -5.81 1.45
C HIS A 390 -26.00 -5.42 0.35
N ASP A 391 -25.20 -6.37 -0.10
CA ASP A 391 -24.15 -6.19 -1.10
C ASP A 391 -24.69 -6.03 -2.54
N ASP A 392 -25.82 -6.68 -2.83
CA ASP A 392 -26.47 -6.67 -4.14
C ASP A 392 -27.11 -5.30 -4.45
N GLY A 393 -27.61 -4.61 -3.42
CA GLY A 393 -28.22 -3.28 -3.57
C GLY A 393 -27.23 -2.18 -3.96
N VAL A 394 -25.99 -2.24 -3.48
CA VAL A 394 -24.93 -1.27 -3.85
C VAL A 394 -24.39 -1.57 -5.25
N ALA A 395 -24.23 -2.85 -5.61
CA ALA A 395 -23.81 -3.24 -6.95
C ALA A 395 -24.81 -2.78 -8.03
N ALA A 396 -26.11 -2.93 -7.77
CA ALA A 396 -27.15 -2.42 -8.66
C ALA A 396 -27.11 -0.90 -8.82
N GLN A 397 -26.78 -0.14 -7.75
CA GLN A 397 -26.57 1.30 -7.84
C GLN A 397 -25.37 1.67 -8.73
N HIS A 398 -24.25 0.92 -8.63
CA HIS A 398 -23.10 1.14 -9.49
C HIS A 398 -23.45 0.95 -10.97
N GLU A 399 -24.15 -0.15 -11.30
CA GLU A 399 -24.56 -0.46 -12.66
C GLU A 399 -25.59 0.55 -13.21
N ALA A 400 -26.54 0.98 -12.38
CA ALA A 400 -27.52 1.98 -12.77
C ALA A 400 -26.85 3.35 -13.06
N PHE A 401 -25.82 3.71 -12.29
CA PHE A 401 -25.17 5.00 -12.38
C PHE A 401 -24.08 5.07 -13.46
N PHE A 402 -23.26 4.02 -13.61
CA PHE A 402 -22.10 4.02 -14.50
C PHE A 402 -22.31 3.14 -15.72
N ARG A 403 -22.30 3.78 -16.90
CA ARG A 403 -22.24 3.08 -18.18
C ARG A 403 -20.85 3.23 -18.78
N PRO A 404 -20.12 2.14 -19.08
CA PRO A 404 -18.79 2.22 -19.65
C PRO A 404 -18.85 2.81 -21.06
N ALA A 405 -17.94 3.73 -21.36
CA ALA A 405 -17.80 4.28 -22.70
C ALA A 405 -17.27 3.21 -23.66
N THR A 406 -17.97 2.99 -24.78
CA THR A 406 -17.56 2.02 -25.81
C THR A 406 -16.47 2.56 -26.74
N SER A 407 -16.36 3.87 -26.86
CA SER A 407 -15.35 4.56 -27.66
C SER A 407 -14.74 5.74 -26.93
N ARG A 408 -13.64 6.29 -27.45
CA ARG A 408 -13.03 7.52 -26.93
C ARG A 408 -13.98 8.72 -27.07
N ALA A 409 -14.83 8.75 -28.11
CA ALA A 409 -15.79 9.83 -28.33
C ALA A 409 -16.87 9.83 -27.24
N ASP A 410 -17.41 8.65 -26.89
CA ASP A 410 -18.39 8.49 -25.82
C ASP A 410 -17.78 8.89 -24.47
N GLU A 411 -16.51 8.56 -24.27
CA GLU A 411 -15.80 8.80 -23.01
C GLU A 411 -15.63 10.29 -22.69
N ILE A 412 -15.42 11.12 -23.71
CA ILE A 412 -15.20 12.56 -23.54
C ILE A 412 -16.49 13.38 -23.54
N ALA A 413 -17.64 12.74 -23.78
CA ALA A 413 -18.94 13.39 -23.72
C ALA A 413 -19.27 13.83 -22.28
N ASP A 414 -20.01 14.94 -22.16
CA ASP A 414 -20.53 15.36 -20.87
C ASP A 414 -21.66 14.44 -20.42
N VAL A 415 -21.55 13.97 -19.18
CA VAL A 415 -22.58 13.16 -18.53
C VAL A 415 -23.46 14.10 -17.70
N PRO A 416 -24.76 14.20 -18.02
CA PRO A 416 -25.68 15.03 -17.25
C PRO A 416 -25.71 14.60 -15.78
N SER A 417 -25.69 15.57 -14.86
CA SER A 417 -25.76 15.30 -13.42
C SER A 417 -27.18 15.30 -12.85
N GLY A 418 -28.16 15.73 -13.63
CA GLY A 418 -29.49 16.12 -13.14
C GLY A 418 -29.55 17.55 -12.58
N TYR A 419 -28.43 18.26 -12.57
CA TYR A 419 -28.27 19.63 -12.04
C TYR A 419 -27.61 20.54 -13.10
N PRO A 420 -27.61 21.88 -12.93
CA PRO A 420 -27.03 22.82 -13.90
C PRO A 420 -25.49 22.85 -13.91
N TRP A 421 -24.84 21.72 -13.66
CA TRP A 421 -23.39 21.57 -13.62
C TRP A 421 -22.98 20.16 -14.06
N THR A 422 -21.74 20.00 -14.52
CA THR A 422 -21.14 18.70 -14.84
C THR A 422 -19.72 18.64 -14.28
N VAL A 423 -19.24 17.45 -13.90
CA VAL A 423 -17.84 17.28 -13.47
C VAL A 423 -17.00 16.87 -14.68
N PRO A 424 -16.03 17.70 -15.12
CA PRO A 424 -15.28 17.43 -16.33
C PRO A 424 -14.24 16.31 -16.14
N LEU A 425 -14.12 15.41 -17.12
CA LEU A 425 -13.01 14.47 -17.20
C LEU A 425 -11.68 15.21 -17.49
N PRO A 426 -10.59 14.92 -16.77
CA PRO A 426 -9.26 15.46 -17.09
C PRO A 426 -8.72 14.95 -18.42
N PHE A 427 -7.90 15.76 -19.10
CA PHE A 427 -7.23 15.39 -20.35
C PHE A 427 -8.19 14.82 -21.43
N ARG A 428 -9.40 15.37 -21.55
CA ARG A 428 -10.39 14.96 -22.60
C ARG A 428 -9.78 14.97 -24.00
N ASN A 429 -9.04 16.01 -24.34
CA ASN A 429 -8.48 16.19 -25.68
C ASN A 429 -7.03 15.68 -25.82
N SER A 430 -6.56 14.83 -24.91
CA SER A 430 -5.19 14.32 -24.92
C SER A 430 -5.15 12.81 -24.71
N ARG A 431 -4.24 12.14 -25.43
CA ARG A 431 -3.86 10.73 -25.20
C ARG A 431 -2.66 10.58 -24.26
N ARG A 432 -2.16 11.68 -23.67
CA ARG A 432 -0.98 11.63 -22.78
C ARG A 432 -1.18 10.62 -21.65
N LEU A 433 -0.21 9.72 -21.48
CA LEU A 433 -0.18 8.73 -20.40
C LEU A 433 0.28 9.40 -19.09
N ALA A 434 -0.59 10.24 -18.54
CA ALA A 434 -0.39 10.90 -17.27
C ALA A 434 -1.73 11.08 -16.56
N TYR A 435 -1.70 11.13 -15.23
CA TYR A 435 -2.86 11.47 -14.42
C TYR A 435 -2.83 12.95 -14.01
N SER A 436 -4.01 13.48 -13.70
CA SER A 436 -4.19 14.82 -13.14
C SER A 436 -5.56 14.86 -12.50
N PHE A 437 -5.59 15.37 -11.28
CA PHE A 437 -6.79 15.42 -10.45
C PHE A 437 -7.10 16.83 -9.96
N SER A 438 -6.18 17.79 -10.14
CA SER A 438 -6.38 19.18 -9.71
C SER A 438 -7.56 19.86 -10.41
N SER A 439 -7.85 19.50 -11.66
CA SER A 439 -8.98 20.06 -12.40
C SER A 439 -10.32 19.63 -11.80
N ILE A 440 -10.42 18.37 -11.35
CA ILE A 440 -11.61 17.86 -10.65
C ILE A 440 -11.71 18.56 -9.30
N HIS A 441 -10.62 18.59 -8.52
CA HIS A 441 -10.57 19.26 -7.22
C HIS A 441 -11.04 20.72 -7.33
N ALA A 442 -10.41 21.53 -8.17
CA ALA A 442 -10.74 22.94 -8.32
C ALA A 442 -12.19 23.15 -8.79
N HIS A 443 -12.71 22.27 -9.63
CA HIS A 443 -14.08 22.35 -10.10
C HIS A 443 -15.09 22.04 -8.99
N VAL A 444 -14.91 20.94 -8.26
CA VAL A 444 -15.79 20.53 -7.15
C VAL A 444 -15.78 21.55 -6.02
N HIS A 445 -14.61 22.07 -5.65
CA HIS A 445 -14.50 23.12 -4.63
C HIS A 445 -15.21 24.41 -5.03
N ARG A 446 -15.17 24.79 -6.32
CA ARG A 446 -15.89 25.95 -6.82
C ARG A 446 -17.40 25.75 -6.73
N LEU A 447 -17.91 24.60 -7.20
CA LEU A 447 -19.33 24.25 -7.10
C LEU A 447 -19.80 24.25 -5.65
N ALA A 448 -19.03 23.65 -4.74
CA ALA A 448 -19.35 23.62 -3.32
C ALA A 448 -19.33 25.02 -2.69
N ALA A 449 -18.43 25.92 -3.11
CA ALA A 449 -18.42 27.30 -2.63
C ALA A 449 -19.61 28.12 -3.15
N GLU A 450 -19.99 27.94 -4.42
CA GLU A 450 -21.07 28.69 -5.07
C GLU A 450 -22.47 28.21 -4.66
N ARG A 451 -22.64 26.89 -4.53
CA ARG A 451 -23.97 26.28 -4.29
C ARG A 451 -24.08 25.57 -2.94
N GLY A 452 -23.00 25.30 -2.23
CA GLY A 452 -23.00 24.48 -1.01
C GLY A 452 -24.05 24.85 0.04
N PRO A 453 -24.29 26.14 0.36
CA PRO A 453 -25.36 26.55 1.28
C PRO A 453 -26.78 26.18 0.81
N HIS A 454 -26.94 25.88 -0.48
CA HIS A 454 -28.21 25.58 -1.12
C HIS A 454 -28.29 24.14 -1.65
N MET A 455 -27.20 23.36 -1.58
CA MET A 455 -27.22 21.96 -2.00
C MET A 455 -27.96 21.11 -0.97
N ASP A 456 -29.07 20.53 -1.39
CA ASP A 456 -29.75 19.49 -0.64
C ASP A 456 -28.93 18.17 -0.63
N LEU A 457 -29.41 17.19 0.13
CA LEU A 457 -28.73 15.91 0.27
C LEU A 457 -28.60 15.16 -1.06
N ALA A 458 -29.60 15.26 -1.95
CA ALA A 458 -29.61 14.60 -3.24
C ALA A 458 -28.55 15.20 -4.17
N GLU A 459 -28.43 16.53 -4.20
CA GLU A 459 -27.43 17.24 -5.00
C GLU A 459 -26.01 16.92 -4.51
N ARG A 460 -25.79 16.89 -3.19
CA ARG A 460 -24.51 16.48 -2.61
C ARG A 460 -24.13 15.06 -3.01
N ARG A 461 -25.08 14.13 -2.98
CA ARG A 461 -24.87 12.74 -3.44
C ARG A 461 -24.54 12.68 -4.92
N ALA A 462 -25.26 13.44 -5.75
CA ALA A 462 -24.93 13.54 -7.18
C ALA A 462 -23.51 14.07 -7.38
N LEU A 463 -23.10 15.13 -6.64
CA LEU A 463 -21.75 15.67 -6.74
C LEU A 463 -20.69 14.65 -6.31
N ALA A 464 -20.95 13.87 -5.26
CA ALA A 464 -20.09 12.76 -4.84
C ALA A 464 -19.93 11.70 -5.95
N ARG A 465 -21.04 11.19 -6.48
CA ARG A 465 -21.07 10.18 -7.55
C ARG A 465 -20.34 10.65 -8.81
N HIS A 466 -20.59 11.89 -9.25
CA HIS A 466 -19.93 12.45 -10.44
C HIS A 466 -18.44 12.77 -10.21
N THR A 467 -18.04 13.08 -8.98
CA THR A 467 -16.62 13.21 -8.61
C THR A 467 -15.90 11.87 -8.68
N LEU A 468 -16.46 10.83 -8.06
CA LEU A 468 -15.94 9.46 -8.12
C LEU A 468 -15.87 8.96 -9.57
N ARG A 469 -16.94 9.16 -10.35
CA ARG A 469 -16.98 8.82 -11.79
C ARG A 469 -15.83 9.48 -12.53
N ALA A 470 -15.68 10.79 -12.45
CA ALA A 470 -14.65 11.51 -13.19
C ALA A 470 -13.23 11.05 -12.80
N ALA A 471 -13.00 10.79 -11.50
CA ALA A 471 -11.71 10.33 -11.01
C ALA A 471 -11.38 8.89 -11.49
N PHE A 472 -12.30 7.95 -11.32
CA PHE A 472 -12.08 6.54 -11.68
C PHE A 472 -12.12 6.29 -13.19
N GLN A 473 -12.99 7.01 -13.91
CA GLN A 473 -13.01 6.97 -15.37
C GLN A 473 -11.69 7.51 -15.95
N HIS A 474 -11.07 8.51 -15.32
CA HIS A 474 -9.74 8.98 -15.73
C HIS A 474 -8.66 7.93 -15.53
N LEU A 475 -8.72 7.14 -14.44
CA LEU A 475 -7.82 5.99 -14.25
C LEU A 475 -8.01 4.95 -15.37
N ALA A 476 -9.25 4.50 -15.57
CA ALA A 476 -9.59 3.50 -16.58
C ALA A 476 -9.21 3.97 -18.00
N SER A 477 -9.41 5.25 -18.30
CA SER A 477 -9.04 5.90 -19.55
C SER A 477 -7.56 5.71 -19.89
N ARG A 478 -6.66 6.10 -18.97
CA ARG A 478 -5.21 6.03 -19.23
C ARG A 478 -4.70 4.62 -19.24
N LEU A 479 -5.33 3.72 -18.47
CA LEU A 479 -5.06 2.29 -18.58
C LEU A 479 -5.40 1.78 -19.98
N VAL A 480 -6.61 2.02 -20.48
CA VAL A 480 -7.02 1.60 -21.83
C VAL A 480 -6.11 2.18 -22.90
N LEU A 481 -5.79 3.48 -22.82
CA LEU A 481 -4.85 4.11 -23.75
C LEU A 481 -3.46 3.48 -23.68
N ALA A 482 -2.97 3.13 -22.49
CA ALA A 482 -1.69 2.44 -22.35
C ALA A 482 -1.72 1.05 -23.00
N LEU A 483 -2.81 0.30 -22.85
CA LEU A 483 -2.95 -1.02 -23.48
C LEU A 483 -3.11 -0.91 -25.00
N GLU A 484 -3.78 0.13 -25.51
CA GLU A 484 -3.91 0.43 -26.94
C GLU A 484 -2.56 0.85 -27.57
N ASP A 485 -1.83 1.75 -26.89
CA ASP A 485 -0.62 2.38 -27.44
C ASP A 485 0.66 1.55 -27.22
N ARG A 486 0.66 0.61 -26.27
CA ARG A 486 1.82 -0.20 -25.88
C ARG A 486 1.49 -1.70 -25.88
N PRO A 487 1.49 -2.36 -27.05
CA PRO A 487 1.17 -3.79 -27.15
C PRO A 487 2.16 -4.69 -26.40
N GLU A 488 3.35 -4.20 -26.07
CA GLU A 488 4.33 -4.88 -25.21
C GLU A 488 3.84 -5.07 -23.77
N LEU A 489 2.85 -4.28 -23.31
CA LEU A 489 2.19 -4.46 -22.01
C LEU A 489 1.15 -5.61 -22.03
N LEU A 490 0.93 -6.20 -23.20
CA LEU A 490 0.10 -7.37 -23.42
C LEU A 490 0.95 -8.61 -23.77
N PRO A 491 2.09 -8.89 -23.10
CA PRO A 491 3.03 -9.92 -23.56
C PRO A 491 2.40 -11.31 -23.52
N LEU A 492 1.40 -11.54 -22.66
CA LEU A 492 0.67 -12.81 -22.57
C LEU A 492 -0.47 -12.91 -23.60
N LEU A 493 -1.12 -11.81 -23.98
CA LEU A 493 -2.16 -11.84 -25.02
C LEU A 493 -1.56 -11.96 -26.43
N ASN A 494 -0.36 -11.43 -26.66
CA ASN A 494 0.31 -11.38 -27.97
C ASN A 494 1.23 -12.56 -28.30
N ALA A 495 1.44 -13.52 -27.39
CA ALA A 495 2.26 -14.72 -27.65
C ALA A 495 1.70 -15.68 -28.73
N ARG A 496 0.56 -15.37 -29.36
CA ARG A 496 0.05 -16.01 -30.59
C ARG A 496 0.20 -15.13 -31.85
N GLY A 497 1.18 -14.22 -31.86
CA GLY A 497 1.42 -13.29 -32.97
C GLY A 497 2.32 -13.79 -34.10
N THR A 498 2.88 -15.00 -34.05
CA THR A 498 3.60 -15.60 -35.18
C THR A 498 2.78 -16.76 -35.77
N LYS A 499 2.47 -16.65 -37.06
CA LYS A 499 1.77 -17.68 -37.85
C LYS A 499 2.40 -19.06 -37.61
N ALA A 500 1.67 -19.98 -36.97
CA ALA A 500 2.00 -21.40 -36.94
C ALA A 500 0.75 -22.26 -37.20
N ALA A 501 1.01 -23.34 -37.93
CA ALA A 501 0.11 -24.26 -38.64
C ALA A 501 -1.02 -24.89 -37.80
N PRO A 502 -2.08 -25.44 -38.45
CA PRO A 502 -3.19 -26.05 -37.73
C PRO A 502 -2.76 -27.42 -37.20
N LEU A 503 -2.84 -27.61 -35.89
CA LEU A 503 -2.85 -28.95 -35.30
C LEU A 503 -3.92 -29.05 -34.20
N SER A 504 -5.00 -29.72 -34.58
CA SER A 504 -5.77 -30.74 -33.85
C SER A 504 -5.71 -30.77 -32.30
N SER A 505 -6.93 -30.71 -31.74
CA SER A 505 -7.45 -31.49 -30.60
C SER A 505 -6.91 -31.29 -29.16
N ALA A 506 -7.86 -30.91 -28.31
CA ALA A 506 -8.06 -31.34 -26.91
C ALA A 506 -7.13 -30.78 -25.82
N THR A 507 -7.55 -29.64 -25.24
CA THR A 507 -7.73 -29.31 -23.79
C THR A 507 -8.02 -27.80 -23.76
N PRO A 508 -8.99 -27.25 -23.01
CA PRO A 508 -9.16 -25.80 -22.92
C PRO A 508 -8.00 -25.23 -22.07
N ALA A 509 -6.85 -25.02 -22.71
CA ALA A 509 -5.74 -24.29 -22.11
C ALA A 509 -6.24 -22.89 -21.73
N ALA A 510 -6.04 -22.52 -20.46
CA ALA A 510 -6.46 -21.24 -19.92
C ALA A 510 -6.04 -20.08 -20.83
N SER A 511 -6.97 -19.17 -21.06
CA SER A 511 -6.77 -17.82 -21.61
C SER A 511 -5.41 -17.24 -21.19
N PRO A 512 -4.41 -16.90 -22.02
CA PRO A 512 -3.26 -16.18 -21.46
C PRO A 512 -3.74 -14.76 -21.09
N THR A 513 -3.83 -14.49 -19.78
CA THR A 513 -4.41 -13.25 -19.24
C THR A 513 -3.33 -12.33 -18.73
N THR A 514 -3.28 -11.09 -19.23
CA THR A 514 -2.52 -10.01 -18.57
C THR A 514 -3.15 -9.75 -17.20
N THR A 515 -2.36 -9.81 -16.12
CA THR A 515 -2.85 -9.47 -14.78
C THR A 515 -2.61 -7.97 -14.51
N LEU A 516 -3.68 -7.26 -14.13
CA LEU A 516 -3.61 -5.92 -13.56
C LEU A 516 -3.85 -6.00 -12.06
N VAL A 517 -2.80 -5.74 -11.30
CA VAL A 517 -2.84 -5.52 -9.87
C VAL A 517 -3.41 -4.13 -9.59
N VAL A 518 -4.38 -4.02 -8.70
CA VAL A 518 -4.88 -2.75 -8.17
C VAL A 518 -4.56 -2.71 -6.68
N ALA A 519 -3.68 -1.81 -6.26
CA ALA A 519 -3.16 -1.75 -4.89
C ALA A 519 -3.16 -0.32 -4.34
N GLY A 520 -3.07 -0.19 -3.02
CA GLY A 520 -3.23 1.07 -2.28
C GLY A 520 -4.63 1.24 -1.70
N GLY A 521 -4.80 2.19 -0.76
CA GLY A 521 -6.05 2.35 -0.01
C GLY A 521 -7.31 2.53 -0.87
N VAL A 522 -7.19 3.19 -2.03
CA VAL A 522 -8.32 3.42 -2.95
C VAL A 522 -8.70 2.16 -3.73
N ALA A 523 -7.82 1.15 -3.79
CA ALA A 523 -8.11 -0.13 -4.44
C ALA A 523 -9.26 -0.90 -3.78
N SER A 524 -9.53 -0.64 -2.50
CA SER A 524 -10.67 -1.22 -1.77
C SER A 524 -12.04 -0.68 -2.22
N ASN A 525 -12.07 0.36 -3.06
CA ASN A 525 -13.31 0.97 -3.53
C ASN A 525 -14.00 0.08 -4.57
N ARG A 526 -15.22 -0.38 -4.24
CA ARG A 526 -16.00 -1.28 -5.10
C ARG A 526 -16.49 -0.60 -6.39
N PHE A 527 -16.72 0.71 -6.36
CA PHE A 527 -17.09 1.47 -7.54
C PHE A 527 -15.91 1.61 -8.52
N LEU A 528 -14.68 1.82 -8.04
CA LEU A 528 -13.46 1.77 -8.85
C LEU A 528 -13.30 0.40 -9.53
N ALA A 529 -13.49 -0.68 -8.77
CA ALA A 529 -13.46 -2.04 -9.31
C ALA A 529 -14.46 -2.23 -10.45
N HIS A 530 -15.70 -1.77 -10.24
CA HIS A 530 -16.76 -1.80 -11.24
C HIS A 530 -16.39 -0.99 -12.49
N VAL A 531 -15.89 0.25 -12.33
CA VAL A 531 -15.48 1.13 -13.43
C VAL A 531 -14.35 0.51 -14.25
N LEU A 532 -13.30 -0.02 -13.60
CA LEU A 532 -12.17 -0.66 -14.30
C LEU A 532 -12.65 -1.88 -15.11
N ARG A 533 -13.42 -2.78 -14.48
CA ARG A 533 -13.89 -4.01 -15.12
C ARG A 533 -14.77 -3.74 -16.33
N THR A 534 -15.81 -2.93 -16.13
CA THR A 534 -16.79 -2.63 -17.19
C THR A 534 -16.15 -1.84 -18.33
N THR A 535 -15.22 -0.92 -18.03
CA THR A 535 -14.50 -0.17 -19.07
C THR A 535 -13.54 -1.06 -19.85
N LEU A 536 -12.75 -1.93 -19.20
CA LEU A 536 -11.86 -2.86 -19.89
C LEU A 536 -12.66 -3.81 -20.80
N ALA A 537 -13.76 -4.37 -20.31
CA ALA A 537 -14.64 -5.23 -21.11
C ALA A 537 -15.21 -4.49 -22.33
N ALA A 538 -15.78 -3.30 -22.12
CA ALA A 538 -16.37 -2.49 -23.19
C ALA A 538 -15.35 -2.01 -24.24
N ARG A 539 -14.08 -1.86 -23.84
CA ARG A 539 -12.99 -1.38 -24.71
C ARG A 539 -12.17 -2.50 -25.33
N GLY A 540 -12.64 -3.76 -25.26
CA GLY A 540 -12.01 -4.89 -25.97
C GLY A 540 -10.87 -5.57 -25.22
N PHE A 541 -10.77 -5.37 -23.90
CA PHE A 541 -9.78 -6.00 -23.02
C PHE A 541 -10.39 -6.95 -21.96
N PRO A 542 -11.35 -7.83 -22.29
CA PRO A 542 -11.96 -8.75 -21.30
C PRO A 542 -10.97 -9.81 -20.78
N GLY A 543 -9.83 -10.01 -21.46
CA GLY A 543 -8.77 -10.91 -21.04
C GLY A 543 -7.81 -10.33 -19.98
N VAL A 544 -7.98 -9.08 -19.56
CA VAL A 544 -7.19 -8.49 -18.47
C VAL A 544 -7.81 -8.91 -17.14
N ARG A 545 -7.09 -9.73 -16.37
CA ARG A 545 -7.51 -10.18 -15.04
C ARG A 545 -7.22 -9.08 -14.02
N LEU A 546 -8.27 -8.59 -13.36
CA LEU A 546 -8.15 -7.65 -12.24
C LEU A 546 -7.89 -8.40 -10.94
N VAL A 547 -6.87 -7.97 -10.20
CA VAL A 547 -6.48 -8.56 -8.92
C VAL A 547 -6.31 -7.44 -7.92
N ALA A 548 -6.95 -7.52 -6.75
CA ALA A 548 -6.71 -6.58 -5.66
C ALA A 548 -6.53 -7.34 -4.34
N PRO A 549 -5.57 -6.94 -3.49
CA PRO A 549 -5.46 -7.50 -2.16
C PRO A 549 -6.73 -7.31 -1.32
N PRO A 550 -6.93 -8.11 -0.26
CA PRO A 550 -7.91 -7.80 0.77
C PRO A 550 -7.66 -6.40 1.36
N VAL A 551 -8.72 -5.73 1.81
CA VAL A 551 -8.65 -4.35 2.34
C VAL A 551 -7.56 -4.17 3.41
N ALA A 552 -7.42 -5.15 4.30
CA ALA A 552 -6.42 -5.15 5.37
C ALA A 552 -4.96 -5.15 4.89
N LEU A 553 -4.72 -5.55 3.64
CA LEU A 553 -3.41 -5.59 2.99
C LEU A 553 -3.28 -4.55 1.86
N CYS A 554 -4.38 -3.93 1.41
CA CYS A 554 -4.36 -2.81 0.45
C CYS A 554 -3.82 -1.50 1.03
N THR A 555 -4.12 -1.22 2.31
CA THR A 555 -3.64 -0.02 3.00
C THR A 555 -2.21 -0.21 3.48
N ASP A 556 -1.53 0.87 3.88
CA ASP A 556 -0.16 0.79 4.39
C ASP A 556 -0.08 -0.15 5.61
N ASN A 557 0.80 -1.14 5.52
CA ASN A 557 1.00 -2.15 6.55
C ASN A 557 2.44 -2.66 6.52
N ALA A 558 2.90 -3.29 7.59
CA ALA A 558 4.26 -3.84 7.63
C ALA A 558 4.38 -5.20 6.95
N ALA A 559 3.28 -5.91 6.67
CA ALA A 559 3.32 -7.21 6.01
C ALA A 559 3.79 -7.09 4.54
N MET A 560 3.37 -6.05 3.81
CA MET A 560 3.87 -5.79 2.45
C MET A 560 5.39 -5.53 2.43
N VAL A 561 5.91 -4.86 3.47
CA VAL A 561 7.34 -4.60 3.67
C VAL A 561 8.08 -5.90 3.94
N ALA A 562 7.55 -6.71 4.86
CA ALA A 562 8.09 -8.02 5.21
C ALA A 562 8.22 -8.92 3.98
N TRP A 563 7.16 -9.00 3.17
CA TRP A 563 7.13 -9.85 1.98
C TRP A 563 8.13 -9.39 0.92
N THR A 564 8.16 -8.09 0.63
CA THR A 564 9.10 -7.54 -0.35
C THR A 564 10.54 -7.74 0.10
N ALA A 565 10.81 -7.56 1.39
CA ALA A 565 12.11 -7.87 1.96
C ALA A 565 12.46 -9.36 1.85
N MET A 566 11.50 -10.28 2.01
CA MET A 566 11.74 -11.71 1.78
C MET A 566 12.11 -12.01 0.33
N GLU A 567 11.38 -11.47 -0.65
CA GLU A 567 11.71 -11.66 -2.07
C GLU A 567 13.11 -11.08 -2.39
N MET A 568 13.43 -9.89 -1.87
CA MET A 568 14.75 -9.27 -2.02
C MET A 568 15.85 -10.08 -1.33
N TYR A 569 15.60 -10.57 -0.11
CA TYR A 569 16.54 -11.38 0.66
C TYR A 569 16.88 -12.68 -0.06
N GLU A 570 15.86 -13.38 -0.59
CA GLU A 570 16.04 -14.61 -1.38
C GLU A 570 16.77 -14.35 -2.71
N ALA A 571 16.59 -13.17 -3.32
CA ALA A 571 17.37 -12.73 -4.47
C ALA A 571 18.82 -12.32 -4.12
N GLY A 572 19.22 -12.44 -2.86
CA GLY A 572 20.57 -12.19 -2.36
C GLY A 572 20.85 -10.73 -1.97
N TRP A 573 19.84 -9.87 -1.89
CA TRP A 573 20.00 -8.46 -1.53
C TRP A 573 19.93 -8.25 -0.02
N ARG A 574 20.77 -7.36 0.50
CA ARG A 574 20.72 -6.81 1.87
C ARG A 574 20.92 -5.29 1.82
N SER A 575 20.69 -4.60 2.92
CA SER A 575 20.98 -3.18 3.07
C SER A 575 22.07 -2.91 4.09
N ASP A 576 22.98 -2.03 3.73
CA ASP A 576 24.02 -1.53 4.62
C ASP A 576 23.42 -0.69 5.76
N LEU A 577 24.04 -0.75 6.94
CA LEU A 577 23.58 -0.03 8.13
C LEU A 577 23.68 1.51 7.98
N SER A 578 24.42 2.02 7.00
CA SER A 578 24.45 3.45 6.64
C SER A 578 23.22 3.92 5.87
N ALA A 579 22.33 3.04 5.41
CA ALA A 579 21.15 3.39 4.60
C ALA A 579 20.35 4.54 5.23
N CYS A 580 20.13 5.61 4.47
CA CYS A 580 19.37 6.78 4.93
C CYS A 580 17.94 6.78 4.36
N PRO A 581 16.98 7.48 5.01
CA PRO A 581 15.64 7.67 4.45
C PRO A 581 15.69 8.38 3.09
N ILE A 582 14.77 8.04 2.19
CA ILE A 582 14.66 8.66 0.87
C ILE A 582 13.25 9.21 0.69
N GLY A 583 13.10 10.54 0.70
CA GLY A 583 11.78 11.17 0.62
C GLY A 583 11.11 11.03 -0.74
N LYS A 584 11.90 11.12 -1.82
CA LYS A 584 11.46 10.89 -3.19
C LYS A 584 12.31 9.78 -3.80
N TRP A 585 11.70 8.63 -4.00
CA TRP A 585 12.34 7.46 -4.59
C TRP A 585 11.47 6.94 -5.72
N PRO A 586 11.73 7.35 -6.98
CA PRO A 586 11.05 6.78 -8.13
C PRO A 586 11.53 5.36 -8.39
N MET A 587 10.59 4.42 -8.52
CA MET A 587 10.89 3.01 -8.83
C MET A 587 11.43 2.79 -10.24
N ASP A 588 11.19 3.75 -11.16
CA ASP A 588 11.60 3.65 -12.55
C ASP A 588 12.96 4.32 -12.78
N PRO A 589 13.97 3.56 -13.22
CA PRO A 589 15.31 4.09 -13.42
C PRO A 589 15.43 5.03 -14.64
N SER A 590 14.38 5.20 -15.46
CA SER A 590 14.35 6.21 -16.53
C SER A 590 14.03 7.62 -16.02
N VAL A 591 13.42 7.74 -14.84
CA VAL A 591 13.03 9.02 -14.21
C VAL A 591 13.74 9.29 -12.88
N GLY A 592 14.45 8.30 -12.33
CA GLY A 592 15.17 8.40 -11.08
C GLY A 592 16.21 7.29 -10.94
N LEU A 593 16.55 6.92 -9.70
CA LEU A 593 17.54 5.88 -9.42
C LEU A 593 16.98 4.46 -9.51
N GLY A 594 15.67 4.29 -9.69
CA GLY A 594 15.04 2.97 -9.63
C GLY A 594 15.21 2.29 -8.26
N ILE A 595 14.90 0.99 -8.18
CA ILE A 595 15.06 0.22 -6.93
C ILE A 595 16.55 0.09 -6.54
N LEU A 596 17.41 -0.28 -7.47
CA LEU A 596 18.80 -0.63 -7.17
C LEU A 596 19.82 0.49 -7.37
N GLY A 597 19.46 1.62 -7.98
CA GLY A 597 20.42 2.71 -8.24
C GLY A 597 20.68 3.63 -7.04
N VAL A 598 20.06 3.35 -5.88
CA VAL A 598 20.38 4.01 -4.61
C VAL A 598 21.55 3.30 -3.92
N ASP A 599 22.29 4.05 -3.12
CA ASP A 599 23.37 3.52 -2.29
C ASP A 599 22.87 2.56 -1.20
N GLY A 600 23.79 1.78 -0.63
CA GLY A 600 23.52 0.92 0.53
C GLY A 600 22.90 -0.44 0.21
N TRP A 601 22.84 -0.87 -1.05
CA TRP A 601 22.57 -2.28 -1.37
C TRP A 601 23.84 -3.11 -1.24
N LEU A 602 23.72 -4.27 -0.60
CA LEU A 602 24.74 -5.32 -0.53
C LEU A 602 24.20 -6.57 -1.22
N ARG A 603 25.07 -7.36 -1.86
CA ARG A 603 24.66 -8.61 -2.51
C ARG A 603 25.54 -9.78 -2.05
N ASP A 604 24.90 -10.85 -1.59
CA ASP A 604 25.59 -12.07 -1.17
C ASP A 604 26.48 -12.58 -2.33
N GLY A 605 27.79 -12.75 -2.08
CA GLY A 605 28.75 -13.25 -3.07
C GLY A 605 29.38 -12.21 -4.00
N ALA A 606 29.05 -10.91 -3.88
CA ALA A 606 29.86 -9.85 -4.47
C ALA A 606 31.03 -9.55 -3.53
N ALA A 607 32.21 -10.11 -3.81
CA ALA A 607 33.44 -9.62 -3.23
C ALA A 607 33.56 -8.11 -3.57
N ALA A 608 33.73 -7.30 -2.53
CA ALA A 608 33.85 -5.84 -2.59
C ALA A 608 35.00 -5.38 -3.50
#